data_AF-A0A2E7RUX0-F1
#
_entry.id   AF-A0A2E7RUX0-F1
#
_cell.length_a   1.000
_cell.length_b   1.000
_cell.length_c   1.000
_cell.angle_alpha   90.00
_cell.angle_beta   90.00
_cell.angle_gamma   90.00
#
_symmetry.space_group_name_H-M   'P 1'
#
loop_
_entity.id
_entity.type
_entity.pdbx_description
1 polymer ?
#
loop_
_entity_poly.entity_id
_entity_poly.type
_entity_poly.pdbx_seq_one_letter_code
_entity_poly.pdbx_strand_id
1 'polypeptide(L)'
;MVPRKQRWTRRRFLTAGSLASLAMGHSEVLRQRGLTAKATQADEPSGRGEQDTAVILVWLTGGLSHIDTYDLKPAAPREYRGEFNPISSTVRGVDVCELQSVNCCDVIVLRVFSRA
;
A
#
# COMPACT_ATOMS: atom_id res chain seq x y z
N MET A 1 17.63 -10.15 -51.44
CA MET A 1 17.36 -10.47 -50.02
C MET A 1 17.11 -11.98 -49.91
N VAL A 2 18.15 -12.79 -49.68
CA VAL A 2 18.00 -14.27 -49.63
C VAL A 2 17.50 -14.68 -48.24
N PRO A 3 16.39 -15.44 -48.11
CA PRO A 3 15.92 -15.89 -46.81
C PRO A 3 16.93 -16.88 -46.21
N ARG A 4 17.50 -16.55 -45.04
CA ARG A 4 18.32 -17.51 -44.30
C ARG A 4 17.43 -18.66 -43.85
N LYS A 5 17.67 -19.88 -44.38
CA LYS A 5 17.03 -21.11 -43.89
C LYS A 5 17.21 -21.18 -42.37
N GLN A 6 16.11 -21.11 -41.61
CA GLN A 6 16.17 -21.25 -40.16
C GLN A 6 16.67 -22.66 -39.83
N ARG A 7 17.92 -22.76 -39.37
CA ARG A 7 18.49 -24.02 -38.88
C ARG A 7 18.04 -24.20 -37.43
N TRP A 8 17.28 -25.25 -37.16
CA TRP A 8 16.96 -25.69 -35.81
C TRP A 8 18.24 -26.12 -35.10
N THR A 9 18.79 -25.25 -34.27
CA THR A 9 19.94 -25.56 -33.41
C THR A 9 19.45 -26.04 -32.05
N ARG A 10 20.23 -26.91 -31.39
CA ARG A 10 19.93 -27.39 -30.03
C ARG A 10 19.58 -26.25 -29.07
N ARG A 11 20.31 -25.13 -29.18
CA ARG A 11 20.05 -23.90 -28.43
C ARG A 11 18.66 -23.33 -28.71
N ARG A 12 18.26 -23.19 -29.97
CA ARG A 12 16.93 -22.67 -30.33
C ARG A 12 15.79 -23.58 -29.87
N PHE A 13 16.00 -24.90 -29.93
CA PHE A 13 15.04 -25.87 -29.42
C PHE A 13 14.88 -25.73 -27.90
N LEU A 14 15.99 -25.69 -27.14
CA LEU A 14 15.96 -25.50 -25.69
C LEU A 14 15.40 -24.14 -25.28
N THR A 15 15.72 -23.07 -26.01
CA THR A 15 15.18 -21.72 -25.76
C THR A 15 13.67 -21.64 -26.02
N ALA A 16 13.18 -22.22 -27.12
CA ALA A 16 11.74 -22.23 -27.40
C ALA A 16 10.97 -23.09 -26.39
N GLY A 17 11.53 -24.25 -26.01
CA GLY A 17 10.94 -25.14 -25.00
C GLY A 17 10.87 -24.50 -23.62
N SER A 18 11.95 -23.85 -23.14
CA SER A 18 11.96 -23.21 -21.83
C SER A 18 10.99 -22.02 -21.75
N LEU A 19 10.89 -21.21 -22.81
CA LEU A 19 9.93 -20.11 -22.89
C LEU A 19 8.49 -20.61 -22.85
N ALA A 20 8.18 -21.69 -23.58
CA ALA A 20 6.84 -22.27 -23.60
C ALA A 20 6.44 -22.82 -22.23
N SER A 21 7.35 -23.55 -21.56
CA SER A 21 7.10 -24.10 -20.22
C SER A 21 6.89 -23.02 -19.16
N LEU A 22 7.67 -21.93 -19.19
CA LEU A 22 7.51 -20.81 -18.27
C LEU A 22 6.22 -20.03 -18.52
N ALA A 23 5.85 -19.83 -19.79
CA ALA A 23 4.61 -19.13 -20.15
C ALA A 23 3.36 -19.90 -19.68
N MET A 24 3.35 -21.22 -19.89
CA MET A 24 2.24 -22.07 -19.42
C MET A 24 2.24 -22.28 -17.89
N GLY A 25 3.41 -22.34 -17.25
CA GLY A 25 3.51 -22.43 -15.80
C GLY A 25 3.00 -21.18 -15.08
N HIS A 26 3.23 -19.99 -15.66
CA HIS A 26 2.80 -18.72 -15.08
C HIS A 26 1.27 -18.57 -15.06
N SER A 27 0.59 -18.96 -16.13
CA SER A 27 -0.89 -18.92 -16.17
C SER A 27 -1.52 -19.88 -15.17
N GLU A 28 -0.91 -21.05 -14.95
CA GLU A 28 -1.40 -22.01 -13.95
C GLU A 28 -1.20 -21.51 -12.52
N VAL A 29 -0.06 -20.89 -12.21
CA VAL A 29 0.18 -20.28 -10.88
C VAL A 29 -0.83 -19.16 -10.61
N LEU A 30 -1.13 -18.32 -11.61
CA LEU A 30 -2.16 -17.28 -11.47
C LEU A 30 -3.57 -17.86 -11.32
N ARG A 31 -3.89 -18.92 -12.05
CA ARG A 31 -5.17 -19.63 -11.95
C ARG A 31 -5.34 -20.26 -10.56
N GLN A 32 -4.29 -20.91 -10.05
CA GLN A 32 -4.29 -21.48 -8.70
C GLN A 32 -4.50 -20.41 -7.63
N ARG A 33 -3.82 -19.26 -7.73
CA ARG A 33 -4.06 -18.11 -6.83
C ARG A 33 -5.50 -17.61 -6.88
N GLY A 34 -6.10 -17.55 -8.07
CA GLY A 34 -7.51 -17.16 -8.24
C GLY A 34 -8.49 -18.17 -7.65
N LEU A 35 -8.21 -19.47 -7.77
CA LEU A 35 -9.03 -20.52 -7.18
C LEU A 35 -8.90 -20.57 -5.65
N THR A 36 -7.69 -20.41 -5.11
CA THR A 36 -7.50 -20.32 -3.64
C THR A 36 -8.19 -19.08 -3.07
N ALA A 37 -8.12 -17.93 -3.76
CA ALA A 37 -8.82 -16.71 -3.34
C ALA A 37 -10.35 -16.88 -3.34
N LYS A 38 -10.90 -17.65 -4.28
CA LYS A 38 -12.34 -17.98 -4.30
C LYS A 38 -12.73 -19.02 -3.24
N ALA A 39 -11.89 -20.01 -2.98
CA ALA A 39 -12.15 -21.05 -1.97
C ALA A 39 -12.17 -20.46 -0.54
N THR A 40 -11.33 -19.47 -0.25
CA THR A 40 -11.32 -18.78 1.05
C THR A 40 -12.51 -17.84 1.27
N GLN A 41 -13.30 -17.53 0.24
CA GLN A 41 -14.48 -16.66 0.36
C GLN A 41 -15.76 -17.45 0.73
N ALA A 42 -15.75 -18.78 0.65
CA ALA A 42 -16.96 -19.58 0.79
C ALA A 42 -17.23 -20.12 2.22
N ASP A 43 -16.24 -20.12 3.13
CA ASP A 43 -16.33 -20.88 4.39
C ASP A 43 -15.97 -20.13 5.69
N GLU A 44 -15.75 -18.81 5.68
CA GLU A 44 -15.42 -18.08 6.93
C GLU A 44 -16.49 -17.05 7.33
N PRO A 45 -17.10 -17.16 8.53
CA PRO A 45 -17.91 -16.09 9.09
C PRO A 45 -16.96 -14.98 9.55
N SER A 46 -16.87 -13.89 8.78
CA SER A 46 -16.34 -12.60 9.21
C SER A 46 -15.04 -12.64 10.04
N GLY A 47 -13.89 -12.66 9.37
CA GLY A 47 -12.66 -12.18 9.99
C GLY A 47 -11.39 -12.82 9.44
N ARG A 48 -10.62 -12.01 8.71
CA ARG A 48 -9.19 -12.22 8.40
C ARG A 48 -8.87 -13.05 7.13
N GLY A 49 -9.67 -12.90 6.08
CA GLY A 49 -9.24 -13.19 4.71
C GLY A 49 -8.66 -11.93 4.07
N GLU A 50 -7.38 -11.99 3.69
CA GLU A 50 -6.57 -10.89 3.14
C GLU A 50 -6.41 -9.69 4.10
N GLN A 51 -5.18 -9.40 4.53
CA GLN A 51 -4.92 -8.14 5.22
C GLN A 51 -5.25 -7.02 4.22
N ASP A 52 -6.41 -6.38 4.39
CA ASP A 52 -6.84 -5.19 3.67
C ASP A 52 -5.86 -4.05 3.98
N THR A 53 -4.71 -4.14 3.33
CA THR A 53 -3.57 -3.27 3.53
C THR A 53 -3.83 -2.05 2.66
N ALA A 54 -4.70 -1.18 3.15
CA ALA A 54 -4.86 0.16 2.61
C ALA A 54 -3.54 0.92 2.79
N VAL A 55 -2.95 1.34 1.68
CA VAL A 55 -1.77 2.22 1.64
C VAL A 55 -2.25 3.60 1.22
N ILE A 56 -2.13 4.58 2.12
CA ILE A 56 -2.38 5.99 1.81
C ILE A 56 -1.03 6.62 1.49
N LEU A 57 -0.83 7.01 0.22
CA LEU A 57 0.32 7.80 -0.19
C LEU A 57 -0.02 9.29 -0.09
N VAL A 58 0.55 9.97 0.90
CA VAL A 58 0.45 11.43 1.02
C VAL A 58 1.69 12.03 0.38
N TRP A 59 1.54 12.63 -0.82
CA TRP A 59 2.64 13.30 -1.49
C TRP A 59 2.82 14.73 -0.95
N LEU A 60 3.82 14.91 -0.10
CA LEU A 60 4.12 16.20 0.54
C LEU A 60 5.44 16.70 -0.01
N THR A 61 5.43 17.86 -0.66
CA THR A 61 6.65 18.51 -1.17
C THR A 61 7.41 19.15 0.00
N GLY A 62 8.03 18.33 0.84
CA GLY A 62 8.74 18.80 2.05
C GLY A 62 8.31 18.16 3.37
N GLY A 63 7.41 17.16 3.35
CA GLY A 63 6.92 16.48 4.55
C GLY A 63 5.87 17.27 5.34
N LEU A 64 5.27 16.64 6.35
CA LEU A 64 4.34 17.29 7.27
C LEU A 64 5.13 18.04 8.34
N SER A 65 4.76 19.28 8.59
CA SER A 65 5.28 20.06 9.71
C SER A 65 4.89 19.40 11.03
N HIS A 66 5.87 19.08 11.88
CA HIS A 66 5.62 18.39 13.16
C HIS A 66 4.78 19.27 14.09
N ILE A 67 5.13 20.56 14.19
CA ILE A 67 4.45 21.53 15.06
C ILE A 67 2.99 21.77 14.64
N ASP A 68 2.65 21.49 13.38
CA ASP A 68 1.30 21.69 12.86
C ASP A 68 0.51 20.37 12.74
N THR A 69 1.12 19.21 13.01
CA THR A 69 0.48 17.90 12.78
C THR A 69 0.34 17.06 14.04
N TYR A 70 1.42 16.95 14.84
CA TYR A 70 1.45 16.05 16.00
C TYR A 70 1.72 16.78 17.32
N ASP A 71 2.36 17.96 17.29
CA ASP A 71 2.71 18.72 18.49
C ASP A 71 2.32 20.20 18.36
N LEU A 72 1.01 20.45 18.40
CA LEU A 72 0.42 21.81 18.35
C LEU A 72 0.69 22.65 19.60
N LYS A 73 1.43 22.07 20.56
CA LYS A 73 1.85 22.64 21.84
C LYS A 73 0.82 23.63 22.41
N PRO A 74 -0.35 23.16 22.85
CA PRO A 74 -1.47 24.07 23.08
C PRO A 74 -1.33 25.01 24.29
N ALA A 75 -0.37 24.74 25.18
CA ALA A 75 -0.04 25.60 26.31
C ALA A 75 1.00 26.69 25.97
N ALA A 76 1.46 26.71 24.71
CA ALA A 76 2.48 27.63 24.23
C ALA A 76 2.00 29.06 24.03
N PRO A 77 2.82 30.06 24.42
CA PRO A 77 2.80 31.38 23.82
C PRO A 77 2.88 31.36 22.29
N ARG A 78 2.20 32.33 21.68
CA ARG A 78 1.95 32.38 20.23
C ARG A 78 3.23 32.50 19.42
N GLU A 79 4.33 32.96 20.01
CA GLU A 79 5.61 33.12 19.32
C GLU A 79 6.27 31.78 18.97
N TYR A 80 5.89 30.69 19.64
CA TYR A 80 6.51 29.37 19.46
C TYR A 80 5.51 28.24 19.23
N ARG A 81 4.22 28.51 19.26
CA ARG A 81 3.18 27.58 18.82
C ARG A 81 2.90 27.80 17.33
N GLY A 82 2.52 26.76 16.61
CA GLY A 82 2.03 26.88 15.24
C GLY A 82 0.83 27.83 15.14
N GLU A 83 0.52 28.32 13.94
CA GLU A 83 -0.62 29.24 13.75
C GLU A 83 -1.98 28.57 14.03
N PHE A 84 -2.01 27.24 13.94
CA PHE A 84 -3.23 26.45 13.98
C PHE A 84 -3.62 25.98 15.38
N ASN A 85 -4.93 25.83 15.57
CA ASN A 85 -5.50 25.31 16.81
C ASN A 85 -5.70 23.78 16.76
N PRO A 86 -5.56 23.08 17.90
CA PRO A 86 -5.89 21.68 18.01
C PRO A 86 -7.40 21.44 17.92
N ILE A 87 -7.78 20.42 17.17
CA ILE A 87 -9.11 19.82 17.13
C ILE A 87 -9.01 18.33 17.54
N SER A 88 -10.07 17.83 18.17
CA SER A 88 -10.15 16.42 18.57
C SER A 88 -10.17 15.54 17.32
N SER A 89 -9.27 14.57 17.25
CA SER A 89 -9.32 13.50 16.25
C SER A 89 -10.22 12.35 16.71
N THR A 90 -10.49 11.38 15.83
CA THR A 90 -11.19 10.13 16.19
C THR A 90 -10.29 9.24 17.06
N VAL A 91 -8.97 9.44 17.00
CA VAL A 91 -8.00 8.71 17.83
C VAL A 91 -7.94 9.34 19.22
N ARG A 92 -8.21 8.51 20.24
CA ARG A 92 -8.22 8.95 21.63
C ARG A 92 -6.83 9.45 22.06
N GLY A 93 -6.75 10.69 22.54
CA GLY A 93 -5.52 11.28 23.06
C GLY A 93 -4.60 11.88 21.99
N VAL A 94 -5.06 11.98 20.73
CA VAL A 94 -4.34 12.67 19.67
C VAL A 94 -5.20 13.84 19.18
N ASP A 95 -4.62 15.03 19.23
CA ASP A 95 -5.20 16.24 18.65
C ASP A 95 -4.51 16.53 17.32
N VAL A 96 -5.28 16.99 16.34
CA VAL A 96 -4.80 17.33 14.99
C VAL A 96 -5.12 18.79 14.67
N CYS A 97 -4.46 19.36 13.66
CA CYS A 97 -4.69 20.75 13.26
C CYS A 97 -6.05 20.92 12.58
N GLU A 98 -6.72 22.04 12.84
CA GLU A 98 -8.02 22.40 12.25
C GLU A 98 -8.06 22.43 10.72
N LEU A 99 -6.91 22.66 10.06
CA LEU A 99 -6.81 22.68 8.60
C LEU A 99 -6.76 21.27 7.99
N GLN A 100 -6.48 20.26 8.80
CA GLN A 100 -6.36 18.88 8.33
C GLN A 100 -7.72 18.19 8.35
N SER A 101 -8.02 17.44 7.28
CA SER A 101 -9.23 16.61 7.25
C SER A 101 -9.10 15.50 8.29
N VAL A 102 -10.00 15.50 9.28
CA VAL A 102 -10.03 14.56 10.42
C VAL A 102 -9.90 13.10 9.94
N ASN A 103 -10.67 12.72 8.92
CA ASN A 103 -10.65 11.36 8.36
C ASN A 103 -9.29 10.93 7.78
N CYS A 104 -8.54 11.86 7.18
CA CYS A 104 -7.23 11.53 6.58
C CYS A 104 -6.19 11.31 7.68
N CYS A 105 -6.16 12.20 8.68
CA CYS A 105 -5.21 12.11 9.78
C CYS A 105 -5.50 10.95 10.71
N ASP A 106 -6.77 10.62 10.96
CA ASP A 106 -7.14 9.44 11.75
C ASP A 106 -6.57 8.15 11.16
N VAL A 107 -6.65 7.97 9.84
CA VAL A 107 -6.11 6.77 9.19
C VAL A 107 -4.58 6.76 9.27
N ILE A 108 -3.92 7.91 9.10
CA ILE A 108 -2.46 8.02 9.23
C ILE A 108 -2.04 7.69 10.66
N VAL A 109 -2.65 8.32 11.67
CA VAL A 109 -2.34 8.12 13.09
C VAL A 109 -2.64 6.68 13.50
N LEU A 110 -3.86 6.15 13.26
CA LEU A 110 -4.22 4.79 13.65
C LEU A 110 -3.25 3.75 13.07
N ARG A 111 -2.78 3.94 11.84
CA ARG A 111 -1.95 2.94 11.16
C ARG A 111 -0.46 3.09 11.46
N VAL A 112 0.00 4.30 11.81
CA VAL A 112 1.34 4.53 12.37
C VAL A 112 1.43 3.89 13.77
N PHE A 113 0.47 4.16 14.65
CA PHE A 113 0.47 3.64 16.01
C PHE A 113 0.09 2.16 16.12
N SER A 114 -0.67 1.60 15.17
CA SER A 114 -0.93 0.14 15.12
C SER A 114 0.29 -0.68 14.65
N ARG A 115 1.35 -0.04 14.14
CA ARG A 115 2.57 -0.71 13.68
C ARG A 115 3.83 -0.33 14.46
N ALA A 116 3.73 0.63 15.39
CA ALA A 116 4.78 0.97 16.36
C ALA A 116 4.65 0.09 17.62
#